data_AF-A0A975JJX9-F1
#
_entry.id   AF-A0A975JJX9-F1
#
_cell.length_a   1.000
_cell.length_b   1.000
_cell.length_c   1.000
_cell.angle_alpha   90.00
_cell.angle_beta   90.00
_cell.angle_gamma   90.00
#
_symmetry.space_group_name_H-M   'P 1'
#
loop_
_entity.id
_entity.type
_entity.pdbx_description
1 polymer ?
#
loop_
_entity_poly.entity_id
_entity_poly.type
_entity_poly.pdbx_seq_one_letter_code
_entity_poly.pdbx_strand_id
1 'polypeptide(L)'
;MAKHRPDRLSKQLVKQAEANDTRGNLTVPSPNPATNLLIADIVIRGASTLFRRKIEQRVAKASADNEEQAQELLDGRTLITTLGLYSASKLATRSPVGLGVVAGGLVLKALYDRGRALQLRRRRKEIAED
;
A
#
# COMPACT_ATOMS: atom_id res chain seq x y z
N MET A 1 28.62 -22.94 44.00
CA MET A 1 27.29 -23.21 43.41
C MET A 1 27.35 -22.94 41.91
N ALA A 2 27.29 -23.97 41.07
CA ALA A 2 27.43 -23.83 39.61
C ALA A 2 26.12 -23.34 38.98
N LYS A 3 26.18 -22.20 38.28
CA LYS A 3 25.02 -21.59 37.61
C LYS A 3 24.69 -22.38 36.34
N HIS A 4 23.55 -23.07 36.33
CA HIS A 4 23.12 -23.91 35.21
C HIS A 4 22.87 -23.04 33.96
N ARG A 5 23.59 -23.31 32.86
CA ARG A 5 23.39 -22.61 31.59
C ARG A 5 22.20 -23.22 30.86
N PRO A 6 21.16 -22.46 30.49
CA PRO A 6 20.03 -23.00 29.74
C PRO A 6 20.50 -23.46 28.36
N ASP A 7 20.16 -24.69 28.03
CA ASP A 7 20.41 -25.35 26.75
C ASP A 7 19.59 -24.68 25.61
N ARG A 8 19.90 -25.02 24.36
CA ARG A 8 19.26 -24.38 23.20
C ARG A 8 17.77 -24.71 23.10
N LEU A 9 17.33 -25.87 23.59
CA LEU A 9 15.93 -26.27 23.55
C LEU A 9 15.13 -25.47 24.57
N SER A 10 15.63 -25.30 25.80
CA SER A 10 14.96 -24.43 26.79
C SER A 10 14.84 -22.99 26.29
N LYS A 11 15.84 -22.44 25.60
CA LYS A 11 15.72 -21.12 24.96
C LYS A 11 14.67 -21.06 23.85
N GLN A 12 14.53 -22.13 23.06
CA GLN A 12 13.51 -22.19 22.00
C GLN A 12 12.10 -22.35 22.57
N LEU A 13 11.95 -23.14 23.64
CA LEU A 13 10.68 -23.32 24.33
C LEU A 13 10.24 -22.03 25.03
N VAL A 14 11.16 -21.30 25.66
CA VAL A 14 10.89 -19.97 26.23
C VAL A 14 10.50 -18.99 25.12
N LYS A 15 11.20 -18.98 23.99
CA LYS A 15 10.86 -18.11 22.85
C LYS A 15 9.50 -18.46 22.22
N GLN A 16 9.15 -19.74 22.16
CA GLN A 16 7.83 -20.21 21.69
C GLN A 16 6.73 -19.93 22.71
N ALA A 17 7.02 -20.02 24.01
CA ALA A 17 6.10 -19.65 25.08
C ALA A 17 5.85 -18.14 25.09
N GLU A 18 6.89 -17.31 24.98
CA GLU A 18 6.78 -15.85 24.84
C GLU A 18 6.00 -15.45 23.58
N ALA A 19 6.21 -16.14 22.44
CA ALA A 19 5.46 -15.91 21.20
C ALA A 19 3.99 -16.34 21.29
N ASN A 20 3.66 -17.31 22.16
CA ASN A 20 2.27 -17.69 22.46
C ASN A 20 1.64 -16.76 23.50
N ASP A 21 2.42 -16.24 24.46
CA ASP A 21 1.98 -15.26 25.47
C ASP A 21 1.72 -13.88 24.83
N THR A 22 2.38 -13.55 23.72
CA THR A 22 2.01 -12.39 22.89
C THR A 22 0.66 -12.55 22.17
N ARG A 23 0.02 -13.73 22.21
CA ARG A 23 -1.39 -13.91 21.81
C ARG A 23 -2.36 -13.52 22.93
N GLY A 24 -1.84 -13.19 24.12
CA GLY A 24 -2.59 -12.71 25.27
C GLY A 24 -3.24 -11.36 25.01
N ASN A 25 -4.55 -11.30 25.27
CA ASN A 25 -5.37 -10.08 25.38
C ASN A 25 -5.60 -9.23 24.13
N LEU A 26 -5.59 -9.80 22.92
CA LEU A 26 -6.31 -9.16 21.82
C LEU A 26 -7.81 -9.34 22.05
N THR A 27 -8.49 -8.29 22.49
CA THR A 27 -9.95 -8.23 22.54
C THR A 27 -10.47 -8.31 21.11
N VAL A 28 -10.70 -9.54 20.65
CA VAL A 28 -11.26 -9.78 19.32
C VAL A 28 -12.77 -9.58 19.36
N PRO A 29 -13.40 -9.00 18.32
CA PRO A 29 -14.83 -8.70 18.31
C PRO A 29 -15.72 -9.93 18.56
N SER A 30 -15.29 -11.10 18.12
CA SER A 30 -15.99 -12.37 18.34
C SER A 30 -15.05 -13.41 18.95
N PRO A 31 -15.55 -14.31 19.83
CA PRO A 31 -14.80 -15.49 20.25
C PRO A 31 -14.51 -16.48 19.12
N ASN A 32 -15.26 -16.42 18.00
CA ASN A 32 -15.07 -17.31 16.86
C ASN A 32 -14.02 -16.75 15.88
N PRO A 33 -12.92 -17.48 15.62
CA PRO A 33 -11.85 -17.01 14.73
C PRO A 33 -12.31 -16.82 13.28
N ALA A 34 -13.22 -17.66 12.77
CA ALA A 34 -13.75 -17.52 11.42
C ALA A 34 -14.56 -16.22 11.27
N THR A 35 -15.34 -15.87 12.29
CA THR A 35 -16.09 -14.62 12.34
C THR A 35 -15.16 -13.40 12.38
N ASN A 36 -14.06 -13.46 13.15
CA ASN A 36 -13.08 -12.37 13.18
C ASN A 36 -12.40 -12.14 11.83
N LEU A 37 -12.07 -13.22 11.12
CA LEU A 37 -11.49 -13.13 9.77
C LEU A 37 -12.49 -12.52 8.77
N LEU A 38 -13.76 -12.91 8.84
CA LEU A 38 -14.82 -12.32 8.03
C LEU A 38 -14.99 -10.83 8.32
N ILE A 39 -15.03 -10.43 9.60
CA ILE A 39 -15.09 -9.03 10.01
C ILE A 39 -13.88 -8.27 9.45
N ALA A 40 -12.68 -8.80 9.62
CA ALA A 40 -11.45 -8.16 9.15
C ALA A 40 -11.46 -7.97 7.62
N ASP A 41 -11.84 -8.99 6.85
CA ASP A 41 -11.90 -8.91 5.39
C ASP A 41 -12.91 -7.85 4.91
N ILE A 42 -14.10 -7.80 5.53
CA ILE A 42 -15.11 -6.78 5.23
C ILE A 42 -14.59 -5.38 5.56
N VAL A 43 -14.02 -5.20 6.76
CA VAL A 43 -13.49 -3.90 7.19
C VAL A 43 -12.38 -3.44 6.25
N ILE A 44 -11.44 -4.32 5.90
CA ILE A 44 -10.34 -4.00 4.98
C ILE A 44 -10.88 -3.62 3.61
N ARG A 45 -11.82 -4.38 3.04
CA ARG A 45 -12.41 -4.08 1.73
C ARG A 45 -13.20 -2.78 1.74
N GLY A 46 -14.00 -2.55 2.79
CA GLY A 46 -14.79 -1.34 2.97
C GLY A 46 -13.90 -0.11 3.09
N ALA A 47 -12.92 -0.16 4.01
CA ALA A 47 -11.96 0.93 4.22
C ALA A 47 -11.15 1.22 2.95
N SER A 48 -10.64 0.19 2.27
CA SER A 48 -9.86 0.34 1.04
C SER A 48 -10.68 0.97 -0.09
N THR A 49 -11.94 0.57 -0.24
CA THR A 49 -12.84 1.12 -1.26
C THR A 49 -13.12 2.60 -1.02
N LEU A 50 -13.41 2.99 0.23
CA LEU A 50 -13.65 4.39 0.59
C LEU A 50 -12.38 5.23 0.44
N PHE A 51 -11.24 4.71 0.87
CA PHE A 51 -9.95 5.36 0.76
C PHE A 51 -9.58 5.62 -0.71
N ARG A 52 -9.72 4.61 -1.57
CA ARG A 52 -9.48 4.71 -3.01
C ARG A 52 -10.31 5.82 -3.64
N ARG A 53 -11.63 5.84 -3.40
CA ARG A 53 -12.54 6.88 -3.95
C ARG A 53 -12.12 8.29 -3.54
N LYS A 54 -11.74 8.49 -2.27
CA LYS A 54 -11.27 9.80 -1.79
C LYS A 54 -9.98 10.25 -2.46
N ILE A 55 -9.04 9.32 -2.71
CA ILE A 55 -7.82 9.63 -3.47
C ILE A 55 -8.14 9.96 -4.92
N GLU A 56 -8.94 9.13 -5.59
CA GLU A 56 -9.31 9.33 -7.00
C GLU A 56 -9.95 10.71 -7.20
N GLN A 57 -10.91 11.09 -6.36
CA GLN A 57 -11.55 12.41 -6.43
C GLN A 57 -10.57 13.56 -6.19
N ARG A 58 -9.66 13.43 -5.21
CA ARG A 58 -8.66 14.47 -4.93
C ARG A 58 -7.67 14.62 -6.08
N VAL A 59 -7.21 13.51 -6.64
CA VAL A 59 -6.28 13.52 -7.77
C VAL A 59 -6.94 14.07 -9.02
N ALA A 60 -8.18 13.67 -9.32
CA ALA A 60 -8.94 14.21 -10.44
C ALA A 60 -9.11 15.74 -10.32
N LYS A 61 -9.55 16.23 -9.16
CA LYS A 61 -9.70 17.67 -8.90
C LYS A 61 -8.38 18.44 -8.96
N ALA A 62 -7.26 17.82 -8.57
CA ALA A 62 -5.95 18.47 -8.60
C ALA A 62 -5.30 18.45 -9.99
N SER A 63 -5.78 17.61 -10.91
CA SER A 63 -5.14 17.37 -12.22
C SER A 63 -5.95 17.88 -13.40
N ALA A 64 -7.20 18.29 -13.19
CA ALA A 64 -8.10 18.78 -14.22
C ALA A 64 -8.34 20.29 -14.07
N ASP A 65 -8.44 20.98 -15.20
CA ASP A 65 -8.73 22.41 -15.25
C ASP A 65 -10.23 22.70 -15.06
N ASN A 66 -11.11 21.74 -15.38
CA ASN A 66 -12.57 21.85 -15.25
C ASN A 66 -13.21 20.51 -14.81
N GLU A 67 -14.50 20.57 -14.42
CA GLU A 67 -15.20 19.44 -13.81
C GLU A 67 -15.48 18.29 -14.80
N GLU A 68 -15.66 18.61 -16.08
CA GLU A 68 -15.82 17.61 -17.15
C GLU A 68 -14.54 16.80 -17.37
N GLN A 69 -13.37 17.47 -17.45
CA GLN A 69 -12.08 16.79 -17.56
C GLN A 69 -11.76 15.97 -16.30
N ALA A 70 -12.20 16.43 -15.12
CA ALA A 70 -12.07 15.66 -13.90
C ALA A 70 -12.90 14.35 -13.95
N GLN A 71 -14.11 14.39 -14.50
CA GLN A 71 -14.95 13.20 -14.70
C GLN A 71 -14.36 12.25 -15.74
N GLU A 72 -13.84 12.77 -16.85
CA GLU A 72 -13.18 11.96 -17.88
C GLU A 72 -11.96 11.20 -17.34
N LEU A 73 -11.16 11.81 -16.44
CA LEU A 73 -10.04 11.14 -15.77
C LEU A 73 -10.47 10.01 -14.83
N LEU A 74 -11.70 10.07 -14.31
CA LEU A 74 -12.28 9.00 -13.48
C LEU A 74 -12.80 7.84 -14.35
N ASP A 75 -13.39 8.17 -15.51
CA ASP A 75 -14.05 7.20 -16.38
C ASP A 75 -13.09 6.53 -17.39
N GLY A 76 -12.06 7.24 -17.85
CA GLY A 76 -11.28 6.92 -19.05
C GLY A 76 -10.16 5.88 -18.92
N ARG A 77 -10.16 5.00 -17.91
CA ARG A 77 -9.06 4.02 -17.76
C ARG A 77 -9.22 2.81 -18.69
N THR A 78 -8.41 2.79 -19.73
CA THR A 78 -8.32 1.77 -20.80
C THR A 78 -8.04 0.34 -20.30
N LEU A 79 -8.34 -0.66 -21.15
CA LEU A 79 -8.04 -2.09 -20.94
C LEU A 79 -6.58 -2.37 -20.56
N ILE A 80 -5.63 -1.65 -21.15
CA ILE A 80 -4.19 -1.79 -20.85
C ILE A 80 -3.91 -1.39 -19.39
N THR A 81 -4.54 -0.32 -18.91
CA THR A 81 -4.41 0.14 -17.53
C THR A 81 -4.95 -0.92 -16.58
N THR A 82 -6.09 -1.53 -16.90
CA THR A 82 -6.68 -2.60 -16.09
C THR A 82 -5.78 -3.83 -16.02
N LEU A 83 -5.18 -4.25 -17.15
CA LEU A 83 -4.26 -5.38 -17.18
C LEU A 83 -2.95 -5.10 -16.41
N GLY A 84 -2.38 -3.90 -16.59
CA GLY A 84 -1.21 -3.45 -15.85
C GLY A 84 -1.48 -3.41 -14.34
N LEU A 85 -2.65 -2.88 -13.94
CA LEU A 85 -3.06 -2.83 -12.54
C LEU A 85 -3.26 -4.23 -11.95
N TYR A 86 -3.91 -5.14 -12.68
CA TYR A 86 -4.13 -6.51 -12.22
C TYR A 86 -2.80 -7.25 -12.02
N SER A 87 -1.90 -7.17 -12.99
CA SER A 87 -0.59 -7.83 -12.91
C SER A 87 0.27 -7.26 -11.78
N ALA A 88 0.34 -5.93 -11.65
CA ALA A 88 1.05 -5.27 -10.55
C ALA A 88 0.46 -5.63 -9.18
N SER A 89 -0.87 -5.64 -9.06
CA SER A 89 -1.57 -6.03 -7.82
C SER A 89 -1.29 -7.48 -7.44
N LYS A 90 -1.31 -8.40 -8.41
CA LYS A 90 -1.01 -9.81 -8.17
C LYS A 90 0.43 -10.01 -7.72
N LEU A 91 1.39 -9.29 -8.29
CA LEU A 91 2.79 -9.32 -7.85
C LEU A 91 2.95 -8.73 -6.44
N ALA A 92 2.30 -7.60 -6.17
CA ALA A 92 2.37 -6.90 -4.90
C ALA A 92 1.77 -7.72 -3.74
N THR A 93 0.65 -8.42 -3.98
CA THR A 93 -0.06 -9.17 -2.93
C THR A 93 0.50 -10.57 -2.68
N ARG A 94 1.28 -11.14 -3.61
CA ARG A 94 1.84 -12.49 -3.46
C ARG A 94 2.94 -12.59 -2.40
N SER A 95 3.64 -11.49 -2.10
CA SER A 95 4.69 -11.46 -1.07
C SER A 95 5.07 -10.04 -0.63
N PRO A 96 5.63 -9.86 0.59
CA PRO A 96 6.15 -8.57 1.04
C PRO A 96 7.27 -8.01 0.14
N VAL A 97 8.11 -8.89 -0.43
CA VAL A 97 9.16 -8.48 -1.37
C VAL A 97 8.55 -7.95 -2.67
N GLY A 98 7.53 -8.62 -3.20
CA GLY A 98 6.80 -8.17 -4.40
C GLY A 98 6.14 -6.80 -4.19
N LEU A 99 5.53 -6.58 -3.02
CA LEU A 99 5.02 -5.27 -2.63
C LEU A 99 6.12 -4.22 -2.64
N GLY A 100 7.27 -4.51 -2.01
CA GLY A 100 8.42 -3.60 -1.95
C GLY A 100 8.92 -3.19 -3.33
N VAL A 101 9.00 -4.13 -4.28
CA VAL A 101 9.40 -3.86 -5.66
C VAL A 101 8.40 -2.95 -6.37
N VAL A 102 7.10 -3.28 -6.33
CA VAL A 102 6.06 -2.50 -7.00
C VAL A 102 5.94 -1.10 -6.39
N ALA A 103 5.82 -1.02 -5.07
CA ALA A 103 5.72 0.26 -4.37
C ALA A 103 6.99 1.10 -4.55
N GLY A 104 8.17 0.50 -4.42
CA GLY A 104 9.46 1.16 -4.64
C GLY A 104 9.59 1.70 -6.06
N GLY A 105 9.25 0.90 -7.07
CA GLY A 105 9.25 1.34 -8.47
C GLY A 105 8.32 2.52 -8.73
N LEU A 106 7.14 2.53 -8.13
CA LEU A 106 6.19 3.64 -8.23
C LEU A 106 6.71 4.91 -7.55
N VAL A 107 7.30 4.81 -6.37
CA VAL A 107 7.91 5.96 -5.68
C VAL A 107 9.05 6.56 -6.51
N LEU A 108 9.94 5.71 -7.02
CA LEU A 108 11.04 6.15 -7.89
C LEU A 108 10.50 6.84 -9.15
N LYS A 109 9.46 6.28 -9.79
CA LYS A 109 8.82 6.88 -10.96
C LYS A 109 8.22 8.25 -10.64
N ALA A 110 7.53 8.39 -9.51
CA ALA A 110 6.94 9.65 -9.09
C ALA A 110 8.00 10.74 -8.85
N LEU A 111 9.12 10.38 -8.21
CA LEU A 111 10.23 11.30 -7.99
C LEU A 111 10.89 11.72 -9.31
N TYR A 112 11.07 10.78 -10.23
CA TYR A 112 11.60 11.06 -11.57
C TYR A 112 10.69 12.03 -12.33
N ASP A 113 9.38 11.77 -12.36
CA ASP A 113 8.40 12.61 -13.06
C ASP A 113 8.37 14.03 -12.49
N ARG A 114 8.40 14.15 -11.16
CA ARG A 114 8.44 15.46 -10.49
C ARG A 114 9.72 16.22 -10.84
N GLY A 115 10.86 15.54 -10.85
CA GLY A 115 12.14 16.14 -11.26
C GLY A 115 12.12 16.63 -12.71
N ARG A 116 11.61 15.80 -13.62
CA ARG A 116 11.45 16.15 -15.04
C ARG A 116 10.50 17.33 -15.25
N ALA A 117 9.37 17.36 -14.56
CA ALA A 117 8.42 18.46 -14.64
C ALA A 117 9.07 19.80 -14.25
N LEU A 118 9.89 19.82 -13.19
CA LEU A 118 10.62 21.03 -12.81
C LEU A 118 11.64 21.48 -13.87
N GLN A 119 12.38 20.54 -14.46
CA GLN A 119 13.31 20.84 -15.54
C GLN A 119 12.60 21.44 -16.76
N LEU A 120 11.49 20.84 -17.18
CA LEU A 120 10.69 21.32 -18.31
C LEU A 120 10.13 22.72 -18.05
N ARG A 121 9.70 23.02 -16.82
CA ARG A 121 9.22 24.35 -16.43
C ARG A 121 10.32 25.42 -16.50
N ARG A 122 11.54 25.09 -16.07
CA ARG A 122 12.69 26.02 -16.17
C ARG A 122 13.03 26.34 -17.62
N ARG A 123 13.18 25.31 -18.45
CA ARG A 123 13.43 25.48 -19.90
C ARG A 123 12.35 26.31 -20.60
N ARG A 124 11.08 26.10 -20.22
CA ARG A 124 9.97 26.87 -20.80
C ARG A 124 10.01 28.36 -20.41
N LYS A 125 10.55 28.70 -19.23
CA LYS A 125 10.76 30.09 -18.84
C LYS A 125 11.91 30.72 -19.59
N GLU A 126 13.03 30.03 -19.71
CA GLU A 126 14.21 30.48 -20.48
C GLU A 126 13.81 30.81 -21.94
N ILE A 127 13.06 29.93 -22.60
CA ILE A 127 12.55 30.16 -23.97
C ILE A 127 11.54 31.32 -24.07
N ALA A 128 10.86 31.68 -22.97
CA ALA A 128 9.89 32.77 -22.97
C ALA A 128 10.53 34.13 -22.59
N GLU A 129 11.77 34.11 -22.12
CA GLU A 129 12.56 35.30 -21.77
C GLU A 129 13.54 35.71 -22.91
N ASP A 130 13.80 34.81 -23.86
CA ASP A 130 14.47 35.07 -25.15
C ASP A 130 13.48 35.56 -26.23
#